data_AF-A0A4R4WNM7-F1
#
_entry.id   AF-A0A4R4WNM7-F1
#
_cell.length_a   1.000
_cell.length_b   1.000
_cell.length_c   1.000
_cell.angle_alpha   90.00
_cell.angle_beta   90.00
_cell.angle_gamma   90.00
#
_symmetry.space_group_name_H-M   'P 1'
#
loop_
_entity.id
_entity.type
_entity.pdbx_description
1 polymer ?
#
loop_
_entity_poly.entity_id
_entity_poly.type
_entity_poly.pdbx_seq_one_letter_code
_entity_poly.pdbx_strand_id
1 'polypeptide(L)'
;MKEITEELAKVLIPEPVKDEHEEPDDHAARAKSASEARNALVGELMMAAGASPAEDPVLARLGELAAQKREIQRQIRLITAYAREFVRPEPYRLRALAEAAGMSISTIRTIYDTEDKIAVATRIGRKDVKNTVRPVVGEQWRRLPARHTPGDATPPVTPSP
;
A
#
# COMPACT_ATOMS: atom_id res chain seq x y z
N MET A 1 -19.82 17.17 10.23
CA MET A 1 -18.44 17.05 9.73
C MET A 1 -17.43 16.90 10.85
N LYS A 2 -17.26 17.88 11.73
CA LYS A 2 -16.29 17.82 12.85
C LYS A 2 -16.48 16.60 13.76
N GLU A 3 -17.71 16.28 14.13
CA GLU A 3 -18.04 15.11 14.97
C GLU A 3 -17.62 13.78 14.31
N ILE A 4 -17.98 13.58 13.03
CA ILE A 4 -17.60 12.38 12.26
C ILE A 4 -16.08 12.23 12.17
N THR A 5 -15.34 13.33 11.97
CA THR A 5 -13.88 13.29 11.91
C THR A 5 -13.24 12.95 13.27
N GLU A 6 -13.81 13.44 14.37
CA GLU A 6 -13.36 13.12 15.73
C GLU A 6 -13.63 11.65 16.09
N GLU A 7 -14.81 11.14 15.74
CA GLU A 7 -15.16 9.73 15.91
C GLU A 7 -14.26 8.82 15.06
N LEU A 8 -14.05 9.16 13.79
CA LEU A 8 -13.14 8.41 12.92
C LEU A 8 -11.71 8.41 13.46
N ALA A 9 -11.23 9.52 14.01
CA ALA A 9 -9.91 9.59 14.63
C ALA A 9 -9.79 8.67 15.85
N LYS A 10 -10.85 8.54 16.68
CA LYS A 10 -10.89 7.58 17.79
C LYS A 10 -10.88 6.12 17.32
N VAL A 11 -11.51 5.82 16.19
CA VAL A 11 -11.49 4.47 15.59
C VAL A 11 -10.10 4.11 15.06
N LEU A 12 -9.44 5.06 14.38
CA LEU A 12 -8.13 4.82 13.77
C LEU A 12 -6.97 4.89 14.79
N ILE A 13 -7.14 5.66 15.86
CA ILE A 13 -6.15 5.83 16.93
C ILE A 13 -6.86 5.57 18.26
N PRO A 14 -6.97 4.29 18.68
CA PRO A 14 -7.67 3.92 19.90
C PRO A 14 -6.92 4.43 21.13
N GLU A 15 -7.65 4.53 22.24
CA GLU A 15 -7.04 4.86 23.52
C GLU A 15 -6.05 3.76 23.93
N PRO A 16 -4.82 4.11 24.34
CA PRO A 16 -3.88 3.12 24.81
C PRO A 16 -4.47 2.39 26.01
N VAL A 17 -4.44 1.05 25.96
CA VAL A 17 -4.79 0.23 27.12
C VAL A 17 -3.69 0.40 28.17
N LYS A 18 -4.09 0.50 29.44
CA LYS A 18 -3.16 0.53 30.57
C LYS A 18 -2.66 -0.88 30.83
N ASP A 19 -1.35 -1.08 30.82
CA ASP A 19 -0.77 -2.37 31.15
C ASP A 19 -0.63 -2.53 32.68
N GLU A 20 -0.79 -3.75 33.19
CA GLU A 20 -0.83 -4.03 34.64
C GLU A 20 0.45 -3.62 35.38
N HIS A 21 1.58 -3.60 34.66
CA HIS A 21 2.91 -3.28 35.18
C HIS A 21 3.43 -1.92 34.72
N GLU A 22 2.60 -1.12 34.07
CA GLU A 22 3.02 0.17 33.55
C GLU A 22 2.95 1.27 34.61
N GLU A 23 3.99 2.09 34.66
CA GLU A 23 4.02 3.26 35.51
C GLU A 23 2.93 4.26 35.07
N PRO A 24 2.22 4.91 36.00
CA PRO A 24 1.18 5.87 35.67
C PRO A 24 1.63 6.98 34.71
N ASP A 25 2.89 7.41 34.82
CA ASP A 25 3.47 8.47 34.00
C ASP A 25 3.69 8.01 32.54
N ASP A 26 4.11 6.77 32.33
CA ASP A 26 4.26 6.18 30.99
C ASP A 26 2.91 6.03 30.30
N HIS A 27 1.89 5.60 31.04
CA HIS A 27 0.53 5.52 30.53
C HIS A 27 -0.01 6.90 30.14
N ALA A 28 0.18 7.90 30.99
CA ALA A 28 -0.24 9.28 30.72
C ALA A 28 0.48 9.87 29.50
N ALA A 29 1.78 9.58 29.33
CA ALA A 29 2.55 10.00 28.16
C ALA A 29 1.99 9.37 26.87
N ARG A 30 1.67 8.08 26.88
CA ARG A 30 1.05 7.40 25.72
C ARG A 30 -0.35 7.94 25.42
N ALA A 31 -1.18 8.14 26.44
CA ALA A 31 -2.53 8.71 26.27
C ALA A 31 -2.47 10.12 25.67
N LYS A 32 -1.53 10.95 26.15
CA LYS A 32 -1.28 12.28 25.58
C LYS A 32 -0.84 12.20 24.12
N SER A 33 0.12 11.33 23.79
CA SER A 33 0.59 11.13 22.42
C SER A 33 -0.53 10.66 21.48
N ALA A 34 -1.37 9.73 21.94
CA ALA A 34 -2.55 9.27 21.19
C ALA A 34 -3.54 10.42 20.96
N SER A 35 -3.77 11.26 21.97
CA SER A 35 -4.65 12.43 21.84
C SER A 35 -4.09 13.47 20.86
N GLU A 36 -2.79 13.73 20.88
CA GLU A 36 -2.12 14.63 19.93
C GLU A 36 -2.22 14.09 18.49
N ALA A 37 -1.98 12.79 18.31
CA ALA A 37 -2.12 12.13 17.01
C ALA A 37 -3.56 12.16 16.48
N ARG A 38 -4.57 12.01 17.35
CA ARG A 38 -5.98 12.19 16.96
C ARG A 38 -6.28 13.60 16.50
N ASN A 39 -5.80 14.62 17.22
CA ASN A 39 -6.02 16.01 16.84
C ASN A 39 -5.39 16.34 15.49
N ALA A 40 -4.18 15.82 15.23
CA ALA A 40 -3.53 15.93 13.93
C ALA A 40 -4.35 15.28 12.82
N LEU A 41 -4.82 14.05 13.04
CA LEU A 41 -5.64 13.32 12.08
C LEU A 41 -6.98 14.00 11.80
N VAL A 42 -7.64 14.58 12.81
CA VAL A 42 -8.86 15.39 12.60
C VAL A 42 -8.56 16.57 11.67
N GLY A 43 -7.43 17.26 11.87
CA GLY A 43 -6.98 18.33 10.99
C GLY A 43 -6.79 17.87 9.55
N GLU A 44 -6.10 16.74 9.34
CA GLU A 44 -5.91 16.14 8.01
C GLU A 44 -7.24 15.78 7.34
N LEU A 45 -8.15 15.12 8.05
CA LEU A 45 -9.46 14.72 7.54
C LEU A 45 -10.33 15.93 7.18
N MET A 46 -10.28 17.00 8.00
CA MET A 46 -11.01 18.23 7.71
C MET A 46 -10.42 18.98 6.50
N MET A 47 -9.10 18.97 6.33
CA MET A 47 -8.44 19.55 5.16
C MET A 47 -8.77 18.77 3.88
N ALA A 48 -8.78 17.44 3.93
CA ALA A 48 -9.17 16.58 2.82
C ALA A 48 -10.64 16.82 2.41
N ALA A 49 -11.55 16.87 3.38
CA ALA A 49 -12.96 17.20 3.13
C ALA A 49 -13.18 18.66 2.69
N GLY A 50 -12.26 19.57 3.01
CA GLY A 50 -12.30 20.97 2.57
C GLY A 50 -11.85 21.17 1.11
N ALA A 51 -11.02 20.27 0.57
CA ALA A 51 -10.54 20.33 -0.81
C ALA A 51 -11.66 20.06 -1.84
N SER A 52 -12.71 19.36 -1.43
CA SER A 52 -13.97 19.21 -2.17
C SER A 52 -15.12 19.21 -1.16
N PRO A 53 -15.93 20.28 -1.06
CA PRO A 53 -17.02 20.39 -0.07
C PRO A 53 -18.10 19.31 -0.17
N ALA A 54 -18.07 18.48 -1.22
CA ALA A 54 -18.95 17.35 -1.44
C ALA A 54 -18.32 15.99 -1.03
N GLU A 55 -17.03 15.95 -0.69
CA GLU A 55 -16.35 14.72 -0.31
C GLU A 55 -16.52 14.41 1.18
N ASP A 56 -17.19 13.29 1.44
CA ASP A 56 -17.29 12.68 2.77
C ASP A 56 -15.88 12.30 3.29
N PRO A 57 -15.47 12.73 4.50
CA PRO A 57 -14.15 12.47 5.07
C PRO A 57 -13.86 10.98 5.25
N VAL A 58 -14.89 10.16 5.47
CA VAL A 58 -14.76 8.71 5.56
C VAL A 58 -14.41 8.14 4.18
N LEU A 59 -15.11 8.58 3.13
CA LEU A 59 -14.86 8.12 1.77
C LEU A 59 -13.49 8.58 1.27
N ALA A 60 -13.11 9.83 1.54
CA ALA A 60 -11.78 10.36 1.23
C ALA A 60 -10.69 9.49 1.88
N ARG A 61 -10.83 9.18 3.18
CA ARG A 61 -9.88 8.33 3.89
C ARG A 61 -9.81 6.90 3.35
N LEU A 62 -10.95 6.30 3.00
CA LEU A 62 -10.98 4.99 2.36
C LEU A 62 -10.32 5.00 0.98
N GLY A 63 -10.47 6.09 0.22
CA GLY A 63 -9.78 6.31 -1.05
C GLY A 63 -8.27 6.31 -0.90
N GLU A 64 -7.75 7.06 0.08
CA GLU A 64 -6.32 7.09 0.43
C GLU A 64 -5.80 5.69 0.82
N LEU A 65 -6.50 5.00 1.72
CA LEU A 65 -6.12 3.65 2.16
C LEU A 65 -6.14 2.65 1.00
N ALA A 66 -7.11 2.77 0.09
CA ALA A 66 -7.16 1.95 -1.12
C ALA A 66 -5.97 2.23 -2.04
N ALA A 67 -5.56 3.50 -2.22
CA ALA A 67 -4.37 3.85 -2.98
C ALA A 67 -3.08 3.31 -2.34
N GLN A 68 -2.93 3.46 -1.02
CA GLN A 68 -1.82 2.89 -0.25
C GLN A 68 -1.77 1.37 -0.39
N LYS A 69 -2.92 0.69 -0.27
CA LYS A 69 -3.02 -0.76 -0.47
C LYS A 69 -2.56 -1.16 -1.88
N ARG A 70 -2.99 -0.44 -2.93
CA ARG A 70 -2.55 -0.72 -4.31
C ARG A 70 -1.03 -0.57 -4.46
N GLU A 71 -0.46 0.47 -3.86
CA GLU A 71 0.98 0.72 -3.90
C GLU A 71 1.77 -0.36 -3.15
N ILE A 72 1.35 -0.74 -1.95
CA ILE A 72 1.95 -1.86 -1.19
C ILE A 72 1.89 -3.15 -2.01
N GLN A 73 0.74 -3.46 -2.63
CA GLN A 73 0.61 -4.64 -3.49
C GLN A 73 1.55 -4.58 -4.70
N ARG A 74 1.75 -3.38 -5.28
CA ARG A 74 2.74 -3.19 -6.35
C ARG A 74 4.16 -3.45 -5.87
N GLN A 75 4.52 -3.00 -4.68
CA GLN A 75 5.84 -3.26 -4.09
C GLN A 75 6.07 -4.75 -3.84
N ILE A 76 5.09 -5.45 -3.26
CA ILE A 76 5.16 -6.91 -3.04
C ILE A 76 5.43 -7.65 -4.36
N ARG A 77 4.75 -7.27 -5.45
CA ARG A 77 4.99 -7.86 -6.79
C ARG A 77 6.42 -7.69 -7.26
N LEU A 78 6.93 -6.46 -7.22
CA LEU A 78 8.28 -6.17 -7.72
C LEU A 78 9.35 -6.85 -6.87
N ILE A 79 9.20 -6.86 -5.54
CA ILE A 79 10.11 -7.56 -4.64
C ILE A 79 10.08 -9.07 -4.91
N THR A 80 8.89 -9.65 -5.08
CA THR A 80 8.73 -11.09 -5.39
C THR A 80 9.37 -11.44 -6.74
N ALA A 81 9.13 -10.62 -7.77
CA ALA A 81 9.74 -10.79 -9.09
C ALA A 81 11.27 -10.71 -9.01
N TYR A 82 11.81 -9.72 -8.29
CA TYR A 82 13.24 -9.59 -8.04
C TYR A 82 13.83 -10.83 -7.34
N ALA A 83 13.23 -11.23 -6.22
CA ALA A 83 13.70 -12.35 -5.40
C ALA A 83 13.72 -13.69 -6.15
N ARG A 84 12.79 -13.87 -7.10
CA ARG A 84 12.61 -15.10 -7.87
C ARG A 84 13.43 -15.16 -9.16
N GLU A 85 13.55 -14.04 -9.86
CA GLU A 85 14.06 -14.03 -11.24
C GLU A 85 15.43 -13.36 -11.36
N PHE A 86 15.89 -12.59 -10.36
CA PHE A 86 17.11 -11.80 -10.45
C PHE A 86 18.16 -12.13 -9.39
N VAL A 87 17.81 -12.86 -8.33
CA VAL A 87 18.75 -13.29 -7.29
C VAL A 87 19.49 -14.59 -7.71
N ARG A 88 20.80 -14.62 -7.47
CA ARG A 88 21.68 -15.79 -7.64
C ARG A 88 22.57 -15.96 -6.39
N PRO A 89 23.07 -17.17 -6.07
CA PRO A 89 22.98 -18.42 -6.84
C PRO A 89 21.63 -19.15 -6.72
N GLU A 90 20.95 -19.06 -5.58
CA GLU A 90 19.65 -19.67 -5.36
C GLU A 90 18.56 -18.59 -5.21
N PRO A 91 17.50 -18.62 -6.05
CA PRO A 91 16.33 -17.78 -5.84
C PRO A 91 15.61 -18.10 -4.53
N TYR A 92 14.97 -17.10 -3.93
CA TYR A 92 14.19 -17.31 -2.71
C TYR A 92 13.07 -18.33 -2.93
N ARG A 93 12.89 -19.21 -1.94
CA ARG A 93 11.84 -20.24 -1.95
C ARG A 93 10.47 -19.59 -1.81
N LEU A 94 9.48 -20.10 -2.55
CA LEU A 94 8.10 -19.58 -2.51
C LEU A 94 7.49 -19.56 -1.11
N ARG A 95 7.82 -20.56 -0.28
CA ARG A 95 7.34 -20.64 1.11
C ARG A 95 7.82 -19.45 1.96
N ALA A 96 9.10 -19.09 1.86
CA ALA A 96 9.66 -17.98 2.61
C ALA A 96 9.07 -16.63 2.15
N LEU A 97 8.85 -16.47 0.85
CA LEU A 97 8.20 -15.26 0.30
C LEU A 97 6.73 -15.15 0.72
N ALA A 98 6.01 -16.29 0.75
CA ALA A 98 4.63 -16.37 1.18
C ALA A 98 4.47 -16.00 2.66
N GLU A 99 5.33 -16.56 3.51
CA GLU A 99 5.37 -16.24 4.93
C GLU A 99 5.69 -14.76 5.18
N ALA A 100 6.73 -14.22 4.53
CA ALA A 100 7.13 -12.82 4.68
C ALA A 100 6.07 -11.83 4.17
N ALA A 101 5.33 -12.20 3.12
CA ALA A 101 4.28 -11.35 2.56
C ALA A 101 2.90 -11.53 3.22
N GLY A 102 2.74 -12.49 4.15
CA GLY A 102 1.45 -12.84 4.73
C GLY A 102 0.46 -13.38 3.69
N MET A 103 0.94 -14.10 2.68
CA MET A 103 0.15 -14.60 1.56
C MET A 103 0.25 -16.11 1.44
N SER A 104 -0.71 -16.74 0.74
CA SER A 104 -0.60 -18.15 0.41
C SER A 104 0.45 -18.39 -0.68
N ILE A 105 1.04 -19.60 -0.67
CA ILE A 105 2.01 -20.02 -1.70
C ILE A 105 1.39 -19.96 -3.10
N SER A 106 0.11 -20.30 -3.24
CA SER A 106 -0.61 -20.24 -4.52
C SER A 106 -0.67 -18.80 -5.05
N THR A 107 -0.94 -17.82 -4.18
CA THR A 107 -0.98 -16.41 -4.55
C THR A 107 0.41 -15.91 -4.95
N ILE A 108 1.44 -16.18 -4.15
CA ILE A 108 2.82 -15.77 -4.46
C ILE A 108 3.31 -16.31 -5.81
N ARG A 109 2.89 -17.52 -6.19
CA ARG A 109 3.29 -18.11 -7.47
C ARG A 109 2.80 -17.31 -8.69
N THR A 110 1.66 -16.62 -8.56
CA THR A 110 1.01 -15.91 -9.67
C THR A 110 0.92 -14.40 -9.43
N ILE A 111 1.57 -13.89 -8.37
CA ILE A 111 1.38 -12.51 -7.94
C ILE A 111 2.01 -11.51 -8.91
N TYR A 112 3.10 -11.88 -9.58
CA TYR A 112 3.81 -11.04 -10.53
C TYR A 112 3.76 -11.60 -11.95
N ASP A 113 3.88 -10.73 -12.95
CA ASP A 113 3.86 -11.10 -14.37
C ASP A 113 5.12 -10.62 -15.12
N THR A 114 5.09 -10.68 -16.45
CA THR A 114 6.19 -10.25 -17.32
C THR A 114 6.44 -8.75 -17.24
N GLU A 115 5.40 -7.93 -17.03
CA GLU A 115 5.55 -6.47 -16.90
C GLU A 115 6.29 -6.13 -15.62
N ASP A 116 5.93 -6.79 -14.50
CA ASP A 116 6.65 -6.65 -13.24
C ASP A 116 8.14 -7.04 -13.39
N LYS A 117 8.44 -8.11 -14.15
CA LYS A 117 9.83 -8.51 -14.45
C LYS A 117 10.58 -7.46 -15.25
N ILE A 118 9.96 -6.88 -16.29
CA ILE A 118 10.56 -5.82 -17.10
C ILE A 118 10.81 -4.56 -16.25
N ALA A 119 9.85 -4.20 -15.40
CA ALA A 119 9.98 -3.07 -14.48
C ALA A 119 11.17 -3.27 -13.53
N VAL A 120 11.32 -4.47 -12.95
CA VAL A 120 12.50 -4.82 -12.14
C VAL A 120 13.77 -4.71 -12.97
N ALA A 121 13.86 -5.40 -14.12
CA ALA A 121 15.04 -5.43 -14.99
C ALA A 121 15.51 -4.01 -15.34
N THR A 122 14.56 -3.13 -15.66
CA THR A 122 14.79 -1.74 -16.02
C THR A 122 15.31 -0.93 -14.84
N ARG A 123 14.71 -1.08 -13.64
CA ARG A 123 15.14 -0.38 -12.41
C ARG A 123 16.54 -0.78 -11.97
N ILE A 124 16.91 -2.05 -12.12
CA ILE A 124 18.22 -2.56 -11.69
C ILE A 124 19.28 -2.58 -12.81
N GLY A 125 18.90 -2.24 -14.05
CA GLY A 125 19.81 -2.18 -15.20
C GLY A 125 20.38 -3.53 -15.67
N ARG A 126 19.77 -4.67 -15.30
CA ARG A 126 20.23 -6.01 -15.71
C ARG A 126 19.09 -6.93 -16.11
N LYS A 127 19.43 -7.91 -16.96
CA LYS A 127 18.55 -9.02 -17.36
C LYS A 127 18.30 -9.98 -16.20
N ASP A 128 17.21 -10.74 -16.28
CA ASP A 128 16.90 -11.81 -15.35
C ASP A 128 17.87 -13.00 -15.51
N VAL A 129 17.86 -13.88 -14.50
CA VAL A 129 18.69 -15.08 -14.44
C VAL A 129 18.47 -16.01 -15.63
N LYS A 130 17.24 -16.05 -16.17
CA LYS A 130 16.84 -16.91 -17.28
C LYS A 130 16.98 -16.23 -18.64
N ASN A 131 17.43 -14.98 -18.69
CA ASN A 131 17.50 -14.14 -19.89
C ASN A 131 16.14 -14.01 -20.64
N THR A 132 15.02 -14.13 -19.94
CA THR A 132 13.67 -13.98 -20.50
C THR A 132 13.26 -12.52 -20.66
N VAL A 133 13.83 -11.61 -19.87
CA VAL A 133 13.54 -10.17 -19.92
C VAL A 133 14.82 -9.36 -19.98
N ARG A 134 14.77 -8.22 -20.68
CA ARG A 134 15.87 -7.27 -20.79
C ARG A 134 15.43 -5.91 -20.25
N PRO A 135 16.36 -5.10 -19.71
CA PRO A 135 16.07 -3.74 -19.32
C PRO A 135 15.63 -2.93 -20.55
N VAL A 136 14.58 -2.13 -20.38
CA VAL A 136 14.14 -1.17 -21.39
C VAL A 136 14.95 0.11 -21.24
N VAL A 137 15.60 0.57 -22.30
CA VAL A 137 16.53 1.72 -22.27
C VAL A 137 15.85 2.97 -22.83
N GLY A 138 15.92 4.12 -22.16
CA GLY A 138 15.30 5.38 -22.62
C GLY A 138 13.82 5.54 -22.24
N GLU A 139 13.12 6.56 -22.75
CA GLU A 139 11.77 7.00 -22.30
C GLU A 139 10.65 5.94 -22.40
N GLN A 140 10.91 4.83 -23.08
CA GLN A 140 10.01 3.70 -23.23
C GLN A 140 9.60 3.04 -21.89
N TRP A 141 10.39 3.20 -20.82
CA TRP A 141 9.99 2.70 -19.49
C TRP A 141 8.81 3.47 -18.87
N ARG A 142 8.57 4.74 -19.27
CA ARG A 142 7.41 5.53 -18.80
C ARG A 142 6.08 5.04 -19.40
N ARG A 143 6.12 4.21 -20.44
CA ARG A 143 4.95 3.67 -21.15
C ARG A 143 4.60 2.24 -20.78
N LEU A 144 5.35 1.61 -19.88
CA LEU A 144 4.95 0.29 -19.39
C LEU A 144 3.61 0.48 -18.66
N PRO A 145 2.51 -0.11 -19.14
CA PRO A 145 1.22 0.05 -18.50
C PRO A 145 1.34 -0.44 -17.07
N ALA A 146 0.76 0.30 -16.12
CA ALA A 146 0.52 -0.27 -14.81
C ALA A 146 -0.39 -1.48 -15.03
N ARG A 147 0.04 -2.65 -14.56
CA ARG A 147 -0.74 -3.90 -14.61
C ARG A 147 -2.22 -3.61 -14.40
N HIS A 148 -3.06 -3.95 -15.37
CA HIS A 148 -4.51 -3.93 -15.19
C HIS A 148 -4.89 -5.03 -14.18
N THR A 149 -5.02 -4.64 -12.92
CA THR A 149 -5.64 -5.50 -11.92
C THR A 149 -7.14 -5.57 -12.24
N PRO A 150 -7.79 -6.74 -12.27
CA PRO A 150 -9.23 -6.86 -12.55
C PRO A 150 -10.16 -6.12 -11.56
N GLY A 151 -9.61 -5.48 -10.52
CA GLY A 151 -10.33 -4.63 -9.58
C GLY A 151 -10.15 -3.11 -9.79
N ASP A 152 -9.51 -2.69 -10.88
CA ASP A 152 -9.24 -1.28 -11.22
C ASP A 152 -10.17 -0.76 -12.34
N ALA A 153 -11.24 -1.49 -12.64
CA ALA A 153 -12.30 -0.99 -13.50
C ALA A 153 -13.03 0.15 -12.78
N THR A 154 -12.72 1.39 -13.13
CA THR A 154 -13.62 2.52 -12.90
C THR A 154 -14.99 2.12 -13.45
N PRO A 155 -16.09 2.18 -12.66
CA PRO A 155 -17.41 1.93 -13.21
C PRO A 155 -17.64 2.88 -14.40
N PRO A 156 -18.27 2.41 -15.49
CA PRO A 156 -18.56 3.27 -16.63
C PRO A 156 -19.38 4.45 -16.13
N VAL A 157 -18.88 5.65 -16.36
CA VAL A 157 -19.61 6.89 -16.14
C VAL A 157 -20.76 6.87 -17.15
N THR A 158 -21.94 6.43 -16.72
CA THR A 158 -23.16 6.58 -17.51
C THR A 158 -23.45 8.07 -17.62
N PRO A 159 -23.52 8.66 -18.83
CA PRO A 159 -24.07 10.00 -18.97
C PRO A 159 -25.56 9.92 -18.62
N SER A 160 -25.99 10.68 -17.62
CA SER A 160 -27.41 10.89 -17.33
C SER A 160 -28.09 11.64 -18.49
N PRO A 161 -29.38 11.37 -18.73
CA PRO A 161 -30.16 11.92 -19.86
C PRO A 161 -30.42 13.42 -19.75
#